data_AF-A0A354F442-F1
#
_entry.id   AF-A0A354F442-F1
#
_cell.length_a   1.000
_cell.length_b   1.000
_cell.length_c   1.000
_cell.angle_alpha   90.00
_cell.angle_beta   90.00
_cell.angle_gamma   90.00
#
_symmetry.space_group_name_H-M   'P 1'
#
loop_
_entity.id
_entity.type
_entity.pdbx_description
1 polymer ?
#
loop_
_entity_poly.entity_id
_entity_poly.type
_entity_poly.pdbx_seq_one_letter_code
_entity_poly.pdbx_strand_id
1 'polypeptide(L)' 'MAKVIKATVIDETHLELSQPISTQRGVHINILIADDHEDDRLWQEASKKHLLKAYDEEDAIYDRL' A
#
# COMPACT_ATOMS: atom_id res chain seq x y z
N MET A 1 -24.36 -9.03 4.75
CA MET A 1 -23.58 -7.95 4.11
C MET A 1 -22.63 -7.37 5.14
N ALA A 2 -21.34 -7.22 4.82
CA ALA A 2 -20.38 -6.57 5.71
C ALA A 2 -20.58 -5.06 5.65
N LYS A 3 -20.61 -4.39 6.81
CA LYS A 3 -20.70 -2.94 6.91
C LYS A 3 -19.31 -2.37 7.12
N VAL A 4 -18.84 -1.54 6.19
CA VAL A 4 -17.58 -0.83 6.33
C VAL A 4 -17.81 0.40 7.21
N ILE A 5 -17.07 0.50 8.30
CA ILE A 5 -17.08 1.65 9.21
C ILE A 5 -15.72 2.33 9.08
N LYS A 6 -15.71 3.65 8.88
CA LYS A 6 -14.48 4.43 8.86
C LYS A 6 -14.10 4.82 10.28
N ALA A 7 -12.80 4.86 10.53
CA ALA A 7 -12.25 5.32 11.79
C ALA A 7 -11.04 6.22 11.54
N THR A 8 -10.86 7.21 12.39
CA THR A 8 -9.68 8.07 12.41
C THR A 8 -8.74 7.58 13.49
N VAL A 9 -7.46 7.46 13.17
CA VAL A 9 -6.42 7.14 14.16
C VAL A 9 -6.17 8.40 15.00
N ILE A 10 -6.42 8.32 16.31
CA ILE A 10 -6.13 9.41 17.25
C ILE A 10 -4.72 9.24 17.81
N ASP A 11 -4.37 8.01 18.18
CA ASP A 11 -3.02 7.59 18.56
C ASP A 11 -2.86 6.07 18.32
N GLU A 12 -1.71 5.51 18.70
CA GLU A 12 -1.35 4.11 18.51
C GLU A 12 -2.34 3.11 19.13
N THR A 13 -3.14 3.55 20.10
CA THR A 13 -4.07 2.71 20.88
C THR A 13 -5.53 3.12 20.75
N HIS A 14 -5.83 4.28 20.15
CA HIS A 14 -7.17 4.82 20.07
C HIS A 14 -7.63 5.12 18.64
N LEU A 15 -8.82 4.63 18.31
CA LEU A 15 -9.54 4.91 17.07
C LEU A 15 -10.83 5.66 17.38
N GLU A 16 -11.06 6.77 16.69
CA GLU A 16 -12.35 7.46 16.70
C GLU A 16 -13.22 6.92 15.56
N LEU A 17 -14.38 6.36 15.91
CA LEU A 17 -15.30 5.79 14.94
C LEU A 17 -16.20 6.88 14.34
N SER A 18 -16.38 6.86 13.01
CA SER A 18 -17.30 7.80 12.36
C SER A 18 -18.77 7.56 12.71
N GLN A 19 -19.09 6.39 13.26
CA GLN A 19 -20.43 6.00 13.67
C GLN A 19 -20.39 4.84 14.69
N PRO A 20 -21.48 4.64 15.47
CA PRO A 20 -21.59 3.52 16.40
C PRO A 20 -21.56 2.15 15.71
N ILE A 21 -20.95 1.17 16.37
CA ILE A 21 -21.01 -0.24 15.97
C ILE A 21 -22.22 -0.88 16.65
N SER A 22 -23.22 -1.26 15.87
CA SER A 22 -24.39 -1.97 16.37
C SER A 22 -24.12 -3.47 16.34
N THR A 23 -23.36 -3.97 17.30
CA THR A 23 -23.03 -5.40 17.46
C THR A 23 -23.17 -5.84 18.92
N GLN A 24 -23.24 -7.16 19.14
CA GLN A 24 -23.31 -7.73 20.48
C GLN A 24 -21.95 -7.66 21.18
N ARG A 25 -21.99 -7.58 22.52
CA ARG A 25 -20.78 -7.64 23.34
C ARG A 25 -20.07 -8.99 23.13
N GLY A 26 -18.75 -8.96 22.94
CA GLY A 26 -17.92 -10.15 22.73
C GLY A 26 -17.76 -10.57 21.26
N VAL A 27 -18.35 -9.82 20.32
CA VAL A 27 -18.14 -10.06 18.88
C VAL A 27 -16.76 -9.56 18.45
N HIS A 28 -16.05 -10.38 17.68
CA HIS A 28 -14.80 -10.00 17.03
C HIS A 28 -15.08 -9.17 15.78
N ILE A 29 -14.30 -8.11 15.58
CA ILE A 29 -14.34 -7.27 14.38
C ILE A 29 -12.96 -7.31 13.72
N ASN A 30 -12.94 -7.23 12.39
CA ASN A 30 -11.70 -7.13 11.62
C ASN A 30 -11.45 -5.67 11.26
N ILE A 31 -10.23 -5.20 11.50
CA ILE A 31 -9.76 -3.86 11.12
C ILE A 31 -8.85 -4.03 9.91
N LEU A 32 -9.13 -3.31 8.83
CA LEU A 32 -8.25 -3.25 7.67
C LEU A 32 -7.53 -1.91 7.70
N ILE A 33 -6.22 -1.96 7.84
CA ILE A 33 -5.34 -0.80 7.77
C ILE A 33 -4.67 -0.87 6.40
N ALA A 34 -4.83 0.17 5.60
CA ALA A 34 -4.06 0.30 4.37
C ALA A 34 -2.62 0.62 4.76
N ASP A 35 -1.71 -0.29 4.44
CA ASP A 35 -0.29 -0.03 4.57
C ASP A 35 0.16 0.82 3.38
N ASP A 36 0.76 1.98 3.64
CA ASP A 36 1.35 2.82 2.59
C ASP A 36 2.85 2.53 2.39
N HIS A 37 3.44 1.67 3.22
CA HIS A 37 4.84 1.28 3.12
C HIS A 37 5.10 0.51 1.83
N GLU A 38 5.44 1.29 0.80
CA GLU A 38 6.61 1.25 -0.11
C GLU A 38 7.35 -0.05 -0.45
N ASP A 39 6.97 -1.25 0.01
CA ASP A 39 7.61 -2.48 -0.45
C ASP A 39 7.41 -2.63 -1.97
N ASP A 40 6.21 -2.34 -2.47
CA ASP A 40 5.93 -2.31 -3.91
C ASP A 40 6.72 -1.21 -4.65
N ARG A 41 7.02 -0.08 -3.98
CA ARG A 41 7.83 1.00 -4.59
C ARG A 41 9.30 0.60 -4.72
N LEU A 42 9.86 -0.08 -3.71
CA LEU A 42 11.21 -0.63 -3.73
C LEU A 42 11.40 -1.64 -4.87
N TRP A 43 10.45 -2.55 -5.06
CA TRP A 43 10.48 -3.50 -6.18
C TRP A 43 10.34 -2.82 -7.54
N GLN A 44 9.48 -1.80 -7.66
CA GLN A 44 9.34 -1.02 -8.89
C GLN A 44 10.61 -0.24 -9.24
N GLU A 45 11.24 0.43 -8.27
CA GLU A 45 12.48 1.17 -8.48
C GLU A 45 13.65 0.24 -8.85
N ALA A 46 13.79 -0.89 -8.15
CA ALA A 46 14.80 -1.90 -8.47
C ALA A 46 14.60 -2.48 -9.88
N SER A 47 13.36 -2.77 -10.25
CA SER A 47 13.01 -3.27 -11.58
C SER A 47 13.29 -2.23 -12.68
N LYS A 48 12.92 -0.96 -12.45
CA LYS A 48 13.20 0.14 -13.39
C LYS A 48 14.69 0.34 -13.60
N LYS A 49 15.49 0.29 -12.53
CA LYS A 49 16.96 0.40 -12.61
C LYS A 49 17.58 -0.77 -13.37
N HIS A 50 17.10 -1.98 -13.14
CA HIS A 50 17.57 -3.17 -13.86
C HIS A 50 17.21 -3.11 -15.35
N LEU A 51 15.98 -2.67 -15.66
CA LEU A 51 15.52 -2.46 -17.03
C LEU A 51 16.39 -1.43 -17.77
N LEU A 52 16.58 -0.24 -17.19
CA LEU A 52 17.40 0.82 -17.79
C LEU A 52 18.84 0.35 -18.02
N LYS A 53 19.42 -0.41 -17.09
CA LYS A 53 20.78 -0.96 -17.26
C LYS A 53 20.86 -1.94 -18.43
N ALA A 54 19.84 -2.76 -18.66
CA ALA A 54 19.83 -3.71 -19.77
C ALA A 54 19.71 -3.02 -21.13
N TYR A 55 18.95 -1.92 -21.21
CA TYR A 55 18.80 -1.15 -22.45
C TYR A 55 19.95 -0.16 -22.71
N ASP A 56 20.63 0.35 -21.68
CA ASP A 56 21.86 1.15 -21.84
C ASP A 56 22.96 0.38 -22.59
N GLU A 57 23.01 -0.94 -22.46
CA GLU A 57 23.97 -1.80 -23.16
C GLU A 57 23.57 -2.04 -24.64
N GLU A 58 22.27 -1.95 -24.99
CA GLU A 58 21.77 -2.15 -26.36
C GLU A 58 21.62 -0.84 -27.17
N ASP A 59 21.41 0.31 -26.52
CA ASP A 59 21.14 1.60 -27.20
C ASP A 59 22.41 2.20 -27.83
N ALA A 60 23.61 1.80 -27.37
CA ALA A 60 24.89 2.21 -27.97
C ALA A 60 25.10 1.70 -29.42
N ILE A 61 24.28 0.75 -29.88
CA ILE A 61 24.35 0.18 -31.24
C ILE A 61 23.61 1.07 -32.25
N TYR A 62 22.57 1.79 -31.84
CA TYR A 62 21.75 2.62 -32.74
C TYR A 62 22.13 4.10 -32.75
N ASP A 63 22.93 4.57 -31.78
CA ASP A 63 23.47 5.94 -31.73
C ASP A 63 24.48 6.27 -32.85
N ARG A 64 24.79 5.31 -33.75
CA ARG A 64 25.73 5.49 -34.88
C ARG A 64 25.11 5.25 -36.26
N LEU A 65 23.78 5.27 -36.39
CA LEU A 65 23.09 5.23 -37.69
C LEU A 65 22.70 6.61 -38.19
#